data_AF-A0A519HMS1-F1
#
_entry.id   AF-A0A519HMS1-F1
#
_cell.length_a   1.000
_cell.length_b   1.000
_cell.length_c   1.000
_cell.angle_alpha   90.00
_cell.angle_beta   90.00
_cell.angle_gamma   90.00
#
_symmetry.space_group_name_H-M   'P 1'
#
loop_
_entity.id
_entity.type
_entity.pdbx_description
1 polymer ?
#
loop_
_entity_poly.entity_id
_entity_poly.type
_entity_poly.pdbx_seq_one_letter_code
_entity_poly.pdbx_strand_id
1 'polypeptide(L)'
;MHTAKLVAASALIAAALYGCSPRSEAQAPPAPAVTVATPLVRQVQDWDEFTGRFEALSTVDVRARVGGYVSGVHFRDGDYVQRGQLLFTLDPRPAQAALAAARATLSQAQAQVTLARTELERARTLLESQAVSQAEFDTRQGALRTAEANIAAANAGVRARQLDVEFTRVVAPISGRISDRRVDPGNLVAGGSSAADVLTTIVSSAPIYFVFDGSEATLLKYQRQARQGAAPIQVRLQDESGYSRSGTLNFTDNAVDTASGVIRLRAVIPNADGFLKPGMFGQARLAGAGQYQAMLVPDAAIATDQGRRAVQVVAADGSVTAKPVQVGPLVDGLRVIRSGLAATDRVIIAGGQRIQGPGMKVQARNGQIQPVAQQISAPVTTAAPASSATFANSLSSGD
;
A
#
# COMPACT_ATOMS: atom_id res chain seq x y z
N MET A 1 23.99 26.96 110.53
CA MET A 1 24.83 26.85 109.32
C MET A 1 24.34 25.67 108.47
N HIS A 2 23.08 25.78 108.06
CA HIS A 2 22.48 25.14 106.89
C HIS A 2 22.92 26.01 105.71
N THR A 3 23.68 25.53 104.72
CA THR A 3 23.18 25.39 103.33
C THR A 3 24.15 24.59 102.44
N ALA A 4 25.22 24.00 102.98
CA ALA A 4 26.29 23.39 102.17
C ALA A 4 26.18 21.85 101.99
N LYS A 5 25.30 21.16 102.74
CA LYS A 5 25.15 19.69 102.68
C LYS A 5 24.05 19.18 101.73
N LEU A 6 23.32 20.09 101.07
CA LEU A 6 22.20 19.77 100.18
C LEU A 6 22.55 19.77 98.68
N VAL A 7 23.77 20.17 98.31
CA VAL A 7 24.22 20.26 96.90
C VAL A 7 25.05 19.03 96.47
N ALA A 8 25.59 18.25 97.42
CA ALA A 8 26.35 17.03 97.11
C ALA A 8 25.45 15.78 96.91
N ALA A 9 24.19 15.83 97.34
CA ALA A 9 23.23 14.74 97.19
C ALA A 9 22.45 14.79 95.86
N SER A 10 22.46 15.92 95.15
CA SER A 10 21.79 16.11 93.86
C SER A 10 22.69 15.84 92.64
N ALA A 11 24.01 15.76 92.82
CA ALA A 11 24.97 15.42 91.76
C ALA A 11 25.24 13.91 91.60
N LEU A 12 24.87 13.08 92.60
CA LEU A 12 25.05 11.62 92.58
C LEU A 12 23.82 10.84 92.08
N ILE A 13 22.67 11.51 91.93
CA ILE A 13 21.43 10.91 91.38
C ILE A 13 21.31 11.14 89.86
N ALA A 14 22.05 12.09 89.29
CA ALA A 14 22.09 12.34 87.85
C ALA A 14 23.00 11.37 87.05
N ALA A 15 23.86 10.61 87.73
CA ALA A 15 24.77 9.63 87.09
C ALA A 15 24.20 8.20 87.06
N ALA A 16 23.01 7.96 87.64
CA ALA A 16 22.38 6.64 87.73
C ALA A 16 21.34 6.38 86.61
N LEU A 17 21.24 7.25 85.60
CA LEU A 17 20.29 7.14 84.48
C LEU A 17 20.95 6.82 83.12
N TYR A 18 22.27 6.58 83.08
CA TYR A 18 22.97 6.07 81.89
C TYR A 18 23.28 4.58 82.06
N GLY A 19 22.25 3.74 81.96
CA GLY A 19 22.41 2.29 82.07
C GLY A 19 21.23 1.52 81.51
N CYS A 20 21.50 0.73 80.45
CA CYS A 20 20.63 -0.26 79.83
C CYS A 20 19.47 0.25 78.97
N SER A 21 19.81 0.82 77.81
CA SER A 21 18.96 0.62 76.63
C SER A 21 19.31 -0.74 76.04
N PRO A 22 18.37 -1.70 75.90
CA PRO A 22 18.64 -2.91 75.13
C PRO A 22 18.96 -2.48 73.70
N ARG A 23 20.15 -2.84 73.22
CA ARG A 23 20.49 -2.76 71.81
C ARG A 23 19.57 -3.76 71.11
N SER A 24 18.41 -3.29 70.68
CA SER A 24 17.59 -4.02 69.74
C SER A 24 18.45 -4.19 68.49
N GLU A 25 18.98 -5.39 68.29
CA GLU A 25 19.37 -5.83 66.96
C GLU A 25 18.13 -5.68 66.11
N ALA A 26 18.07 -4.57 65.37
CA ALA A 26 17.05 -4.34 64.37
C ALA A 26 17.11 -5.56 63.45
N GLN A 27 16.14 -6.45 63.61
CA GLN A 27 15.97 -7.64 62.82
C GLN A 27 16.04 -7.19 61.37
N ALA A 28 17.07 -7.66 60.64
CA ALA A 28 17.33 -7.21 59.28
C ALA A 28 15.99 -7.27 58.51
N PRO A 29 15.55 -6.14 57.90
CA PRO A 29 14.23 -6.09 57.29
C PRO A 29 14.06 -7.28 56.34
N PRO A 30 12.89 -7.94 56.36
CA PRO A 30 12.68 -9.14 55.57
C PRO A 30 12.99 -8.85 54.11
N ALA A 31 13.80 -9.73 53.51
CA ALA A 31 14.25 -9.57 52.13
C ALA A 31 13.03 -9.32 51.22
N PRO A 32 13.07 -8.27 50.37
CA PRO A 32 11.90 -7.85 49.62
C PRO A 32 11.43 -8.98 48.71
N ALA A 33 10.11 -9.22 48.71
CA ALA A 33 9.50 -10.22 47.85
C ALA A 33 9.37 -9.70 46.42
N VAL A 34 9.87 -10.49 45.47
CA VAL A 34 9.82 -10.22 44.02
C VAL A 34 9.28 -11.42 43.27
N THR A 35 8.60 -11.18 42.16
CA THR A 35 8.12 -12.26 41.29
C THR A 35 9.10 -12.49 40.18
N VAL A 36 9.54 -13.74 40.00
CA VAL A 36 10.47 -14.17 38.96
C VAL A 36 9.83 -15.15 37.99
N ALA A 37 10.23 -15.10 36.73
CA ALA A 37 9.82 -16.07 35.73
C ALA A 37 10.98 -16.32 34.74
N THR A 38 11.00 -17.51 34.13
CA THR A 38 11.90 -17.80 33.01
C THR A 38 11.38 -17.14 31.73
N PRO A 39 12.25 -16.62 30.86
CA PRO A 39 11.84 -16.04 29.57
C PRO A 39 11.00 -17.01 28.75
N LEU A 40 9.98 -16.49 28.08
CA LEU A 40 9.17 -17.30 27.17
C LEU A 40 9.92 -17.45 25.84
N VAL A 41 10.26 -18.68 25.46
CA VAL A 41 10.91 -18.98 24.17
C VAL A 41 9.84 -19.16 23.11
N ARG A 42 9.83 -18.32 22.07
CA ARG A 42 8.88 -18.43 20.96
C ARG A 42 9.54 -18.08 19.64
N GLN A 43 9.08 -18.72 18.57
CA GLN A 43 9.41 -18.30 17.20
C GLN A 43 8.70 -16.98 16.91
N VAL A 44 9.47 -15.94 16.61
CA VAL A 44 8.97 -14.61 16.32
C VAL A 44 9.43 -14.20 14.93
N GLN A 45 8.57 -13.46 14.23
CA GLN A 45 8.89 -12.83 12.96
C GLN A 45 8.79 -11.31 13.14
N ASP A 46 9.83 -10.59 12.73
CA ASP A 46 9.83 -9.14 12.74
C ASP A 46 8.93 -8.61 11.61
N TRP A 47 8.09 -7.62 11.90
CA TRP A 47 7.26 -6.95 10.92
C TRP A 47 7.63 -5.46 10.90
N ASP A 48 7.80 -4.90 9.70
CA ASP A 48 7.91 -3.45 9.54
C ASP A 48 6.60 -2.92 8.95
N GLU A 49 6.03 -1.89 9.58
CA GLU A 49 4.76 -1.29 9.19
C GLU A 49 4.98 -0.04 8.34
N PHE A 50 4.18 0.09 7.27
CA PHE A 50 4.20 1.19 6.33
C PHE A 50 2.80 1.69 6.08
N THR A 51 2.65 3.00 5.91
CA THR A 51 1.40 3.59 5.45
C THR A 51 1.49 3.81 3.95
N GLY A 52 0.39 3.54 3.25
CA GLY A 52 0.33 3.67 1.80
C GLY A 52 -1.07 3.91 1.28
N ARG A 53 -1.17 3.93 -0.03
CA ARG A 53 -2.43 4.12 -0.76
C ARG A 53 -2.64 3.02 -1.78
N PHE A 54 -3.91 2.71 -2.02
CA PHE A 54 -4.31 1.84 -3.10
C PHE A 54 -4.34 2.62 -4.42
N GLU A 55 -3.74 2.06 -5.46
CA GLU A 55 -3.71 2.63 -6.81
C GLU A 55 -4.28 1.63 -7.82
N ALA A 56 -4.95 2.14 -8.85
CA ALA A 56 -5.46 1.31 -9.92
C ALA A 56 -4.31 0.65 -10.69
N LEU A 57 -4.52 -0.58 -11.17
CA LEU A 57 -3.57 -1.22 -12.07
C LEU A 57 -3.39 -0.41 -13.37
N SER A 58 -4.50 0.06 -13.91
CA SER A 58 -4.55 0.86 -15.12
C SER A 58 -5.80 1.74 -15.10
N THR A 59 -5.62 2.99 -15.50
CA THR A 59 -6.70 3.96 -15.70
C THR A 59 -6.65 4.43 -17.14
N VAL A 60 -7.78 4.38 -17.85
CA VAL A 60 -7.86 4.79 -19.25
C VAL A 60 -9.03 5.74 -19.45
N ASP A 61 -8.72 6.93 -19.97
CA ASP A 61 -9.73 7.85 -20.49
C ASP A 61 -10.21 7.38 -21.86
N VAL A 62 -11.49 7.08 -21.94
CA VAL A 62 -12.15 6.66 -23.19
C VAL A 62 -12.47 7.92 -24.00
N ARG A 63 -11.81 8.06 -25.15
CA ARG A 63 -11.98 9.19 -26.06
C ARG A 63 -12.46 8.73 -27.43
N ALA A 64 -13.20 9.58 -28.13
CA ALA A 64 -13.63 9.32 -29.49
C ALA A 64 -12.43 9.38 -30.46
N ARG A 65 -12.31 8.38 -31.32
CA ARG A 65 -11.27 8.36 -32.39
C ARG A 65 -11.74 9.05 -33.67
N VAL A 66 -13.05 9.14 -33.87
CA VAL A 66 -13.70 9.84 -34.98
C VAL A 66 -14.71 10.82 -34.41
N GLY A 67 -14.86 11.98 -35.05
CA GLY A 67 -15.85 12.98 -34.64
C GLY A 67 -17.25 12.61 -35.12
N GLY A 68 -18.27 13.00 -34.38
CA GLY A 68 -19.67 12.75 -34.73
C GLY A 68 -20.62 12.98 -33.58
N TYR A 69 -21.92 12.90 -33.86
CA TYR A 69 -22.95 12.97 -32.83
C TYR A 69 -23.03 11.66 -32.06
N VAL A 70 -23.11 11.72 -30.73
CA VAL A 70 -23.36 10.54 -29.88
C VAL A 70 -24.80 10.09 -30.10
N SER A 71 -24.98 8.92 -30.71
CA SER A 71 -26.30 8.33 -30.97
C SER A 71 -26.86 7.57 -29.76
N GLY A 72 -25.99 7.00 -28.92
CA GLY A 72 -26.43 6.25 -27.75
C GLY A 72 -25.31 5.86 -26.79
N VAL A 73 -25.70 5.59 -25.54
CA VAL A 73 -24.86 5.13 -24.44
C VAL A 73 -25.35 3.75 -23.99
N HIS A 74 -24.43 2.80 -23.82
CA HIS A 74 -24.71 1.36 -23.62
C HIS A 74 -24.22 0.81 -22.27
N PHE A 75 -24.02 1.69 -21.28
CA PHE A 75 -23.64 1.32 -19.92
C PHE A 75 -24.36 2.21 -18.91
N ARG A 76 -24.37 1.82 -17.63
CA ARG A 76 -24.80 2.69 -16.53
C ARG A 76 -23.59 3.18 -15.76
N ASP A 77 -23.68 4.42 -15.27
CA ASP A 77 -22.60 5.07 -14.53
C ASP A 77 -22.21 4.20 -13.31
N GLY A 78 -20.92 3.90 -13.19
CA GLY A 78 -20.42 3.05 -12.11
C GLY A 78 -20.46 1.54 -12.38
N ASP A 79 -20.96 1.07 -13.52
CA ASP A 79 -20.99 -0.37 -13.85
C ASP A 79 -19.58 -0.99 -14.01
N TYR A 80 -19.50 -2.31 -13.87
CA TYR A 80 -18.32 -3.06 -14.27
C TYR A 80 -18.42 -3.43 -15.75
N VAL A 81 -17.43 -2.99 -16.55
CA VAL A 81 -17.37 -3.24 -17.98
C VAL A 81 -16.23 -4.18 -18.32
N GLN A 82 -16.43 -4.99 -19.36
CA GLN A 82 -15.40 -5.89 -19.88
C GLN A 82 -14.70 -5.26 -21.10
N ARG A 83 -13.42 -5.59 -21.30
CA ARG A 83 -12.69 -5.21 -22.51
C ARG A 83 -13.47 -5.64 -23.75
N GLY A 84 -13.65 -4.72 -24.69
CA GLY A 84 -14.41 -4.94 -25.93
C GLY A 84 -15.91 -4.67 -25.83
N GLN A 85 -16.45 -4.42 -24.63
CA GLN A 85 -17.85 -4.05 -24.46
C GLN A 85 -18.14 -2.70 -25.12
N LEU A 86 -19.27 -2.61 -25.83
CA LEU A 86 -19.74 -1.36 -26.45
C LEU A 86 -20.16 -0.37 -25.35
N LEU A 87 -19.64 0.86 -25.43
CA LEU A 87 -19.91 1.93 -24.47
C LEU A 87 -20.73 3.06 -25.11
N PHE A 88 -20.25 3.57 -26.24
CA PHE A 88 -20.92 4.63 -26.99
C PHE A 88 -21.07 4.23 -28.45
N THR A 89 -22.14 4.71 -29.08
CA THR A 89 -22.31 4.66 -30.53
C THR A 89 -22.35 6.07 -31.06
N LEU A 90 -21.45 6.39 -31.99
CA LEU A 90 -21.44 7.62 -32.75
C LEU A 90 -22.24 7.43 -34.04
N ASP A 91 -22.78 8.51 -34.59
CA ASP A 91 -23.50 8.48 -35.87
C ASP A 91 -22.56 7.97 -36.98
N PRO A 92 -22.83 6.80 -37.57
CA PRO A 92 -21.93 6.22 -38.56
C PRO A 92 -22.16 6.77 -39.97
N ARG A 93 -23.23 7.54 -40.22
CA ARG A 93 -23.63 7.96 -41.58
C ARG A 93 -22.51 8.71 -42.31
N PRO A 94 -21.80 9.68 -41.70
CA PRO A 94 -20.70 10.38 -42.39
C PRO A 94 -19.54 9.44 -42.73
N ALA A 95 -19.17 8.55 -41.80
CA ALA A 95 -18.09 7.58 -42.01
C ALA A 95 -18.46 6.53 -43.09
N GLN A 96 -19.71 6.07 -43.09
CA GLN A 96 -20.23 5.14 -44.10
C GLN A 96 -20.26 5.77 -45.50
N ALA A 97 -20.66 7.04 -45.62
CA ALA A 97 -20.61 7.77 -46.88
C ALA A 97 -19.16 7.90 -47.39
N ALA A 98 -18.22 8.21 -46.52
CA ALA A 98 -16.80 8.29 -46.86
C ALA A 98 -16.22 6.93 -47.30
N LEU A 99 -16.64 5.83 -46.66
CA LEU A 99 -16.28 4.47 -47.06
C LEU A 99 -16.88 4.10 -48.43
N ALA A 100 -18.13 4.49 -48.69
CA ALA A 100 -18.76 4.28 -50.00
C ALA A 100 -18.00 5.03 -51.11
N ALA A 101 -17.59 6.28 -50.87
CA ALA A 101 -16.77 7.05 -51.80
C ALA A 101 -15.40 6.38 -52.06
N ALA A 102 -14.71 5.89 -51.02
CA ALA A 102 -13.44 5.19 -51.19
C ALA A 102 -13.58 3.88 -51.99
N ARG A 103 -14.69 3.14 -51.79
CA ARG A 103 -15.00 1.94 -52.58
C ARG A 103 -15.25 2.27 -54.05
N ALA A 104 -15.90 3.40 -54.35
CA ALA A 104 -16.07 3.87 -55.72
C ALA A 104 -14.70 4.19 -56.38
N THR A 105 -13.79 4.84 -55.65
CA THR A 105 -12.41 5.08 -56.13
C THR A 105 -11.66 3.77 -56.42
N LEU A 106 -11.82 2.75 -55.57
CA LEU A 106 -11.27 1.42 -55.83
C LEU A 106 -11.84 0.79 -57.11
N SER A 107 -13.16 0.87 -57.29
CA SER A 107 -13.82 0.39 -58.51
C SER A 107 -13.30 1.10 -59.76
N GLN A 108 -13.06 2.41 -59.69
CA GLN A 108 -12.46 3.18 -60.78
C GLN A 108 -11.03 2.71 -61.08
N ALA A 109 -10.20 2.50 -60.06
CA ALA A 109 -8.84 1.99 -60.24
C ALA A 109 -8.81 0.59 -60.86
N GLN A 110 -9.74 -0.28 -60.46
CA GLN A 110 -9.91 -1.61 -61.04
C GLN A 110 -10.30 -1.54 -62.52
N ALA A 111 -11.23 -0.65 -62.89
CA ALA A 111 -11.58 -0.43 -64.29
C ALA A 111 -10.39 0.06 -65.12
N GLN A 112 -9.56 0.95 -64.56
CA GLN A 112 -8.35 1.46 -65.23
C GLN A 112 -7.32 0.35 -65.48
N VAL A 113 -7.14 -0.58 -64.53
CA VAL A 113 -6.28 -1.77 -64.73
C VAL A 113 -6.82 -2.66 -65.84
N THR A 114 -8.13 -2.93 -65.86
CA THR A 114 -8.75 -3.74 -66.93
C THR A 114 -8.52 -3.11 -68.30
N LEU A 115 -8.67 -1.78 -68.41
CA LEU A 115 -8.37 -1.05 -69.63
C LEU A 115 -6.88 -1.17 -70.02
N ALA A 116 -5.97 -0.86 -69.09
CA ALA A 116 -4.52 -0.90 -69.33
C ALA A 116 -4.02 -2.31 -69.70
N ARG A 117 -4.60 -3.36 -69.10
CA ARG A 117 -4.31 -4.76 -69.48
C ARG A 117 -4.75 -5.03 -70.91
N THR A 118 -5.97 -4.63 -71.27
CA THR A 118 -6.49 -4.83 -72.64
C THR A 118 -5.63 -4.09 -73.67
N GLU A 119 -5.18 -2.88 -73.35
CA GLU A 119 -4.29 -2.10 -74.22
C GLU A 119 -2.90 -2.74 -74.35
N LEU A 120 -2.34 -3.26 -73.26
CA LEU A 120 -1.04 -3.95 -73.28
C LEU A 120 -1.10 -5.23 -74.12
N GLU A 121 -2.15 -6.04 -73.97
CA GLU A 121 -2.33 -7.26 -74.77
C GLU A 121 -2.51 -6.93 -76.26
N ARG A 122 -3.23 -5.86 -76.58
CA ARG A 122 -3.34 -5.35 -77.96
C ARG A 122 -1.98 -4.90 -78.49
N ALA A 123 -1.22 -4.12 -77.72
CA ALA A 123 0.11 -3.66 -78.11
C ALA A 123 1.09 -4.82 -78.30
N ARG A 124 0.99 -5.88 -77.48
CA ARG A 124 1.78 -7.11 -77.62
C ARG A 124 1.53 -7.78 -78.96
N THR A 125 0.26 -7.96 -79.33
CA THR A 125 -0.14 -8.60 -80.59
C THR A 125 0.35 -7.78 -81.79
N LEU A 126 0.26 -6.45 -81.72
CA LEU A 126 0.73 -5.55 -82.77
C LEU A 126 2.25 -5.49 -82.86
N LEU A 127 2.98 -5.66 -81.75
CA LEU A 127 4.44 -5.70 -81.76
C LEU A 127 4.94 -6.97 -82.46
N GLU A 128 4.28 -8.11 -82.23
CA GLU A 128 4.57 -9.39 -82.91
C GLU A 128 4.37 -9.28 -84.44
N SER A 129 3.38 -8.50 -84.88
CA SER A 129 3.17 -8.19 -86.29
C SER A 129 3.94 -6.97 -86.80
N GLN A 130 4.91 -6.44 -86.02
CA GLN A 130 5.72 -5.24 -86.33
C GLN A 130 4.90 -3.96 -86.66
N ALA A 131 3.66 -3.86 -86.15
CA ALA A 131 2.75 -2.75 -86.41
C ALA A 131 2.86 -1.61 -85.38
N VAL A 132 3.57 -1.81 -84.26
CA VAL A 132 3.87 -0.78 -83.25
C VAL A 132 5.34 -0.84 -82.84
N SER A 133 5.85 0.24 -82.26
CA SER A 133 7.24 0.32 -81.78
C SER A 133 7.44 -0.30 -80.39
N GLN A 134 8.66 -0.73 -80.08
CA GLN A 134 9.02 -1.20 -78.72
C GLN A 134 8.72 -0.13 -77.65
N ALA A 135 9.02 1.14 -77.96
CA ALA A 135 8.75 2.26 -77.04
C ALA A 135 7.25 2.40 -76.70
N GLU A 136 6.36 2.12 -77.65
CA GLU A 136 4.93 2.14 -77.42
C GLU A 136 4.47 0.97 -76.53
N PHE A 137 4.99 -0.23 -76.77
CA PHE A 137 4.75 -1.38 -75.90
C PHE A 137 5.22 -1.11 -74.46
N ASP A 138 6.45 -0.61 -74.29
CA ASP A 138 7.01 -0.28 -72.97
C ASP A 138 6.18 0.81 -72.26
N THR A 139 5.62 1.77 -73.01
CA THR A 139 4.70 2.79 -72.49
C THR A 139 3.41 2.17 -71.96
N ARG A 140 2.79 1.23 -72.69
CA ARG A 140 1.59 0.51 -72.22
C ARG A 140 1.88 -0.37 -71.02
N GLN A 141 3.06 -1.01 -70.99
CA GLN A 141 3.50 -1.78 -69.84
C GLN A 141 3.72 -0.90 -68.61
N GLY A 142 4.29 0.30 -68.80
CA GLY A 142 4.38 1.32 -67.75
C GLY A 142 3.01 1.76 -67.25
N ALA A 143 2.06 2.02 -68.16
CA ALA A 143 0.69 2.41 -67.80
C ALA A 143 -0.03 1.33 -66.98
N LEU A 144 0.13 0.05 -67.32
CA LEU A 144 -0.40 -1.06 -66.53
C LEU A 144 0.19 -1.08 -65.12
N ARG A 145 1.52 -1.00 -64.99
CA ARG A 145 2.20 -0.98 -63.68
C ARG A 145 1.71 0.18 -62.80
N THR A 146 1.52 1.37 -63.37
CA THR A 146 0.96 2.53 -62.68
C THR A 146 -0.48 2.29 -62.25
N ALA A 147 -1.32 1.72 -63.12
CA ALA A 147 -2.71 1.41 -62.78
C ALA A 147 -2.81 0.36 -61.66
N GLU A 148 -1.94 -0.65 -61.66
CA GLU A 148 -1.85 -1.66 -60.59
C GLU A 148 -1.40 -1.03 -59.26
N ALA A 149 -0.45 -0.09 -59.29
CA ALA A 149 -0.06 0.68 -58.10
C ALA A 149 -1.23 1.53 -57.56
N ASN A 150 -2.07 2.09 -58.43
CA ASN A 150 -3.25 2.85 -58.02
C ASN A 150 -4.30 1.99 -57.31
N ILE A 151 -4.44 0.70 -57.65
CA ILE A 151 -5.28 -0.23 -56.88
C ILE A 151 -4.75 -0.37 -55.44
N ALA A 152 -3.43 -0.48 -55.25
CA ALA A 152 -2.85 -0.58 -53.91
C ALA A 152 -3.15 0.66 -53.07
N ALA A 153 -3.03 1.86 -53.66
CA ALA A 153 -3.39 3.12 -53.02
C ALA A 153 -4.89 3.21 -52.68
N ALA A 154 -5.77 2.84 -53.61
CA ALA A 154 -7.22 2.84 -53.39
C ALA A 154 -7.64 1.84 -52.30
N ASN A 155 -7.04 0.65 -52.27
CA ASN A 155 -7.25 -0.33 -51.21
C ASN A 155 -6.82 0.20 -49.83
N ALA A 156 -5.71 0.92 -49.75
CA ALA A 156 -5.30 1.58 -48.51
C ALA A 156 -6.33 2.63 -48.06
N GLY A 157 -6.87 3.41 -48.99
CA GLY A 157 -7.96 4.35 -48.73
C GLY A 157 -9.23 3.69 -48.20
N VAL A 158 -9.66 2.57 -48.80
CA VAL A 158 -10.81 1.80 -48.31
C VAL A 158 -10.58 1.28 -46.89
N ARG A 159 -9.40 0.71 -46.61
CA ARG A 159 -9.06 0.22 -45.25
C ARG A 159 -9.09 1.35 -44.22
N ALA A 160 -8.55 2.53 -44.55
CA ALA A 160 -8.59 3.69 -43.66
C ALA A 160 -10.03 4.10 -43.32
N ARG A 161 -10.90 4.22 -44.33
CA ARG A 161 -12.31 4.57 -44.13
C ARG A 161 -13.11 3.48 -43.42
N GLN A 162 -12.73 2.22 -43.57
CA GLN A 162 -13.35 1.11 -42.83
C GLN A 162 -13.04 1.21 -41.33
N LEU A 163 -11.80 1.55 -40.96
CA LEU A 163 -11.44 1.80 -39.57
C LEU A 163 -12.24 2.98 -38.99
N ASP A 164 -12.46 4.04 -39.77
CA ASP A 164 -13.27 5.17 -39.34
C ASP A 164 -14.71 4.72 -38.98
N VAL A 165 -15.30 3.81 -39.76
CA VAL A 165 -16.62 3.22 -39.45
C VAL A 165 -16.55 2.34 -38.20
N GLU A 166 -15.51 1.53 -38.02
CA GLU A 166 -15.34 0.71 -36.82
C GLU A 166 -15.21 1.58 -35.55
N PHE A 167 -14.51 2.72 -35.65
CA PHE A 167 -14.32 3.67 -34.56
C PHE A 167 -15.58 4.46 -34.18
N THR A 168 -16.66 4.38 -34.97
CA THR A 168 -17.98 4.89 -34.55
C THR A 168 -18.53 4.10 -33.37
N ARG A 169 -18.08 2.85 -33.17
CA ARG A 169 -18.42 2.00 -32.03
C ARG A 169 -17.31 2.13 -30.99
N VAL A 170 -17.54 2.95 -29.99
CA VAL A 170 -16.56 3.15 -28.92
C VAL A 170 -16.69 2.01 -27.91
N VAL A 171 -15.64 1.19 -27.83
CA VAL A 171 -15.58 0.02 -26.94
C VAL A 171 -14.61 0.24 -25.78
N ALA A 172 -14.79 -0.52 -24.70
CA ALA A 172 -13.89 -0.50 -23.54
C ALA A 172 -12.50 -1.08 -23.88
N PRO A 173 -11.40 -0.32 -23.74
CA PRO A 173 -10.04 -0.81 -24.00
C PRO A 173 -9.51 -1.74 -22.90
N ILE A 174 -10.05 -1.63 -21.68
CA ILE A 174 -9.69 -2.45 -20.51
C ILE A 174 -10.97 -2.87 -19.78
N SER A 175 -10.90 -3.97 -19.04
CA SER A 175 -11.94 -4.35 -18.08
C SER A 175 -11.76 -3.58 -16.78
N GLY A 176 -12.85 -3.11 -16.19
CA GLY A 176 -12.79 -2.30 -14.98
C GLY A 176 -14.13 -1.67 -14.63
N ARG A 177 -14.13 -0.82 -13.61
CA ARG A 177 -15.29 -0.02 -13.26
C ARG A 177 -15.28 1.27 -14.06
N ILE A 178 -16.40 1.55 -14.72
CA ILE A 178 -16.58 2.77 -15.51
C ILE A 178 -17.03 3.92 -14.59
N SER A 179 -16.56 5.13 -14.88
CA SER A 179 -17.02 6.34 -14.19
C SER A 179 -18.38 6.78 -14.72
N ASP A 180 -18.78 7.99 -14.35
CA ASP A 180 -19.81 8.76 -15.02
C ASP A 180 -19.55 8.96 -16.52
N ARG A 181 -20.63 9.05 -17.28
CA ARG A 181 -20.61 9.63 -18.64
C ARG A 181 -20.39 11.15 -18.55
N ARG A 182 -19.46 11.64 -19.36
CA ARG A 182 -19.20 13.09 -19.52
C ARG A 182 -19.95 13.71 -20.68
N VAL A 183 -20.58 12.88 -21.51
CA VAL A 183 -21.28 13.28 -22.73
C VAL A 183 -22.58 12.50 -22.85
N ASP A 184 -23.67 13.21 -23.17
CA ASP A 184 -24.99 12.62 -23.38
C ASP A 184 -25.28 12.33 -24.85
N PRO A 185 -26.22 11.40 -25.15
CA PRO A 185 -26.75 11.24 -26.49
C PRO A 185 -27.28 12.57 -27.07
N GLY A 186 -26.93 12.84 -28.31
CA GLY A 186 -27.25 14.07 -29.03
C GLY A 186 -26.11 15.09 -29.07
N ASN A 187 -25.10 14.97 -28.19
CA ASN A 187 -23.96 15.88 -28.21
C ASN A 187 -22.99 15.56 -29.35
N LEU A 188 -22.37 16.60 -29.91
CA LEU A 188 -21.29 16.50 -30.88
C LEU A 188 -19.96 16.32 -30.14
N VAL A 189 -19.16 15.31 -30.52
CA VAL A 189 -17.83 15.10 -29.97
C VAL A 189 -16.75 15.28 -31.04
N ALA A 190 -15.63 15.89 -30.63
CA ALA A 190 -14.44 15.90 -31.46
C ALA A 190 -13.70 14.56 -31.35
N GLY A 191 -13.12 14.08 -32.45
CA GLY A 191 -12.35 12.83 -32.47
C GLY A 191 -11.01 12.95 -33.17
N GLY A 192 -10.12 12.00 -32.89
CA GLY A 192 -8.89 11.77 -33.67
C GLY A 192 -7.69 12.63 -33.29
N SER A 193 -7.77 13.41 -32.21
CA SER A 193 -6.65 14.19 -31.67
C SER A 193 -6.49 13.98 -30.16
N SER A 194 -5.34 14.37 -29.61
CA SER A 194 -5.13 14.39 -28.15
C SER A 194 -6.06 15.37 -27.41
N ALA A 195 -6.67 16.30 -28.16
CA ALA A 195 -7.69 17.22 -27.70
C ALA A 195 -9.13 16.67 -27.83
N ALA A 196 -9.31 15.41 -28.26
CA ALA A 196 -10.64 14.80 -28.33
C ALA A 196 -11.29 14.70 -26.94
N ASP A 197 -12.60 14.89 -26.88
CA ASP A 197 -13.34 14.92 -25.62
C ASP A 197 -13.26 13.57 -24.89
N VAL A 198 -13.11 13.63 -23.55
CA VAL A 198 -13.20 12.45 -22.70
C VAL A 198 -14.67 12.09 -22.56
N LEU A 199 -15.05 10.91 -23.02
CA LEU A 199 -16.42 10.41 -22.92
C LEU A 199 -16.70 9.83 -21.54
N THR A 200 -15.73 9.10 -20.99
CA THR A 200 -15.74 8.52 -19.65
C THR A 200 -14.34 8.00 -19.30
N THR A 201 -14.14 7.56 -18.06
CA THR A 201 -12.88 6.96 -17.59
C THR A 201 -13.17 5.56 -17.07
N ILE A 202 -12.31 4.60 -17.41
CA ILE A 202 -12.39 3.23 -16.89
C ILE A 202 -11.18 3.00 -15.99
N VAL A 203 -11.45 2.52 -14.79
CA VAL A 203 -10.45 2.22 -13.78
C VAL A 203 -10.45 0.72 -13.51
N SER A 204 -9.30 0.07 -13.70
CA SER A 204 -9.17 -1.35 -13.37
C SER A 204 -9.29 -1.56 -11.86
N SER A 205 -10.22 -2.45 -11.46
CA SER A 205 -10.50 -2.73 -10.05
C SER A 205 -9.76 -3.95 -9.52
N ALA A 206 -9.36 -4.91 -10.37
CA ALA A 206 -8.76 -6.16 -9.94
C ALA A 206 -7.68 -6.64 -10.93
N PRO A 207 -6.45 -6.93 -10.48
CA PRO A 207 -5.91 -6.68 -9.14
C PRO A 207 -5.68 -5.18 -8.86
N ILE A 208 -5.40 -4.81 -7.61
CA ILE A 208 -5.11 -3.42 -7.20
C ILE A 208 -3.67 -3.30 -6.69
N TYR A 209 -3.05 -2.14 -6.91
CA TYR A 209 -1.74 -1.84 -6.34
C TYR A 209 -1.88 -1.25 -4.95
N PHE A 210 -0.92 -1.55 -4.08
CA PHE A 210 -0.70 -0.82 -2.84
C PHE A 210 0.69 -0.22 -2.88
N VAL A 211 0.74 1.11 -2.89
CA VAL A 211 1.96 1.91 -3.01
C VAL A 211 2.26 2.53 -1.67
N PHE A 212 3.49 2.38 -1.21
CA PHE A 212 3.95 2.90 0.07
C PHE A 212 5.43 3.23 -0.03
N ASP A 213 5.88 4.13 0.84
CA ASP A 213 7.25 4.60 0.86
C ASP A 213 8.01 3.99 2.05
N GLY A 214 9.26 3.60 1.80
CA GLY A 214 10.16 3.04 2.81
C GLY A 214 11.48 3.82 2.88
N SER A 215 12.12 3.86 4.03
CA SER A 215 13.45 4.49 4.15
C SER A 215 14.52 3.65 3.45
N GLU A 216 15.63 4.30 3.06
CA GLU A 216 16.79 3.60 2.48
C GLU A 216 17.34 2.49 3.41
N ALA A 217 17.36 2.73 4.73
CA ALA A 217 17.79 1.74 5.71
C ALA A 217 16.93 0.46 5.65
N THR A 218 15.61 0.63 5.51
CA THR A 218 14.64 -0.44 5.33
C THR A 218 14.87 -1.17 4.00
N LEU A 219 15.07 -0.43 2.90
CA LEU A 219 15.42 -1.02 1.61
C LEU A 219 16.66 -1.91 1.70
N LEU A 220 17.74 -1.41 2.30
CA LEU A 220 18.99 -2.15 2.47
C LEU A 220 18.81 -3.41 3.33
N LYS A 221 17.97 -3.32 4.38
CA LYS A 221 17.56 -4.48 5.19
C LYS A 221 16.89 -5.53 4.31
N TYR A 222 15.91 -5.15 3.49
CA TYR A 222 15.19 -6.07 2.62
C TYR A 222 16.00 -6.56 1.43
N GLN A 223 16.86 -5.77 0.80
CA GLN A 223 17.71 -6.22 -0.32
C GLN A 223 18.72 -7.29 0.10
N ARG A 224 19.32 -7.14 1.28
CA ARG A 224 20.20 -8.19 1.84
C ARG A 224 19.44 -9.50 2.10
N GLN A 225 18.14 -9.41 2.38
CA GLN A 225 17.25 -10.52 2.74
C GLN A 225 16.55 -11.15 1.52
N ALA A 226 16.16 -10.35 0.52
CA ALA A 226 15.38 -10.73 -0.66
C ALA A 226 16.16 -11.61 -1.66
N ARG A 227 17.45 -11.83 -1.45
CA ARG A 227 18.20 -12.92 -2.09
C ARG A 227 17.56 -14.31 -1.82
N GLN A 228 16.60 -14.40 -0.89
CA GLN A 228 15.91 -15.62 -0.48
C GLN A 228 14.43 -15.72 -0.95
N GLY A 229 13.88 -14.74 -1.69
CA GLY A 229 12.52 -14.79 -2.26
C GLY A 229 11.69 -13.52 -2.08
N ALA A 230 10.47 -13.52 -2.67
CA ALA A 230 9.54 -12.39 -2.59
C ALA A 230 8.92 -12.28 -1.18
N ALA A 231 9.02 -11.09 -0.57
CA ALA A 231 8.46 -10.83 0.76
C ALA A 231 6.91 -10.74 0.69
N PRO A 232 6.18 -11.56 1.47
CA PRO A 232 4.74 -11.43 1.59
C PRO A 232 4.43 -10.12 2.31
N ILE A 233 3.44 -9.39 1.79
CA ILE A 233 2.91 -8.18 2.41
C ILE A 233 1.51 -8.47 2.92
N GLN A 234 1.18 -7.95 4.09
CA GLN A 234 -0.17 -8.01 4.61
C GLN A 234 -0.67 -6.59 4.79
N VAL A 235 -1.92 -6.33 4.42
CA VAL A 235 -2.51 -5.01 4.42
C VAL A 235 -3.80 -5.01 5.23
N ARG A 236 -4.00 -3.93 5.96
CA ARG A 236 -5.23 -3.60 6.68
C ARG A 236 -5.72 -2.22 6.28
N LEU A 237 -7.03 -2.04 6.35
CA LEU A 237 -7.68 -0.74 6.22
C LEU A 237 -7.69 0.00 7.56
N GLN A 238 -8.12 1.27 7.54
CA GLN A 238 -8.11 2.12 8.72
C GLN A 238 -9.16 1.72 9.77
N ASP A 239 -10.26 1.10 9.34
CA ASP A 239 -11.35 0.59 10.17
C ASP A 239 -11.11 -0.86 10.64
N GLU A 240 -10.07 -1.52 10.13
CA GLU A 240 -9.73 -2.90 10.48
C GLU A 240 -8.67 -2.97 11.59
N SER A 241 -8.93 -3.80 12.59
CA SER A 241 -7.98 -4.10 13.66
C SER A 241 -6.91 -5.11 13.24
N GLY A 242 -7.20 -5.97 12.26
CA GLY A 242 -6.32 -7.02 11.78
C GLY A 242 -5.92 -6.87 10.32
N TYR A 243 -4.85 -7.54 9.92
CA TYR A 243 -4.41 -7.61 8.53
C TYR A 243 -5.19 -8.69 7.78
N SER A 244 -6.28 -8.29 7.12
CA SER A 244 -7.21 -9.18 6.42
C SER A 244 -6.76 -9.52 4.99
N ARG A 245 -5.96 -8.65 4.37
CA ARG A 245 -5.53 -8.78 2.96
C ARG A 245 -4.07 -9.17 2.88
N SER A 246 -3.75 -10.06 1.95
CA SER A 246 -2.38 -10.46 1.64
C SER A 246 -2.05 -10.12 0.19
N GLY A 247 -0.80 -9.77 -0.06
CA GLY A 247 -0.30 -9.48 -1.39
C GLY A 247 1.18 -9.83 -1.52
N THR A 248 1.74 -9.46 -2.67
CA THR A 248 3.15 -9.68 -2.96
C THR A 248 3.79 -8.37 -3.41
N LEU A 249 4.97 -8.06 -2.86
CA LEU A 249 5.79 -6.97 -3.39
C LEU A 249 6.19 -7.30 -4.83
N ASN A 250 5.84 -6.44 -5.79
CA ASN A 250 6.14 -6.66 -7.21
C ASN A 250 7.12 -5.65 -7.78
N PHE A 251 7.30 -4.51 -7.12
CA PHE A 251 8.14 -3.44 -7.60
C PHE A 251 8.77 -2.67 -6.44
N THR A 252 10.00 -2.28 -6.67
CA THR A 252 10.77 -1.37 -5.85
C THR A 252 11.40 -0.40 -6.83
N ASP A 253 11.30 0.89 -6.54
CA ASP A 253 11.84 1.91 -7.43
C ASP A 253 13.34 1.72 -7.66
N ASN A 254 13.87 2.25 -8.76
CA ASN A 254 15.29 2.16 -9.08
C ASN A 254 16.10 3.33 -8.51
N ALA A 255 15.41 4.38 -8.05
CA ALA A 255 16.01 5.56 -7.45
C ALA A 255 15.37 5.85 -6.08
N VAL A 256 16.21 6.30 -5.15
CA VAL A 256 15.76 6.92 -3.90
C VAL A 256 15.49 8.38 -4.21
N ASP A 257 14.37 8.91 -3.70
CA ASP A 257 14.07 10.33 -3.80
C ASP A 257 15.12 11.12 -2.98
N THR A 258 15.89 11.98 -3.63
CA THR A 258 17.02 12.69 -3.00
C THR A 258 16.57 13.78 -2.02
N ALA A 259 15.33 14.27 -2.13
CA ALA A 259 14.79 15.29 -1.24
C ALA A 259 14.30 14.71 0.09
N SER A 260 13.75 13.49 0.06
CA SER A 260 13.09 12.86 1.20
C SER A 260 13.79 11.60 1.73
N GLY A 261 14.72 11.02 0.99
CA GLY A 261 15.45 9.81 1.39
C GLY A 261 14.58 8.55 1.45
N VAL A 262 13.41 8.58 0.80
CA VAL A 262 12.49 7.44 0.73
C VAL A 262 12.54 6.77 -0.64
N ILE A 263 12.21 5.49 -0.66
CA ILE A 263 12.03 4.71 -1.87
C ILE A 263 10.57 4.30 -2.01
N ARG A 264 10.05 4.39 -3.23
CA ARG A 264 8.70 3.94 -3.54
C ARG A 264 8.67 2.43 -3.72
N LEU A 265 7.79 1.78 -2.96
CA LEU A 265 7.53 0.35 -3.07
C LEU A 265 6.10 0.14 -3.57
N ARG A 266 5.89 -0.97 -4.28
CA ARG A 266 4.57 -1.35 -4.75
C ARG A 266 4.34 -2.84 -4.62
N ALA A 267 3.18 -3.16 -4.06
CA ALA A 267 2.68 -4.51 -3.97
C ALA A 267 1.41 -4.69 -4.80
N VAL A 268 1.17 -5.94 -5.22
CA VAL A 268 -0.07 -6.36 -5.89
C VAL A 268 -0.94 -7.07 -4.87
N ILE A 269 -2.20 -6.64 -4.79
CA ILE A 269 -3.20 -7.19 -3.88
C ILE A 269 -4.40 -7.68 -4.71
N PRO A 270 -4.85 -8.93 -4.52
CA PRO A 270 -6.09 -9.40 -5.12
C PRO A 270 -7.30 -8.60 -4.61
N ASN A 271 -8.19 -8.20 -5.52
CA ASN A 271 -9.39 -7.41 -5.20
C ASN A 271 -10.60 -7.92 -5.99
N ALA A 272 -10.86 -9.22 -5.92
CA ALA A 272 -11.92 -9.87 -6.69
C ALA A 272 -13.32 -9.37 -6.33
N ASP A 273 -13.52 -8.94 -5.08
CA ASP A 273 -14.74 -8.32 -4.54
C ASP A 273 -14.93 -6.87 -5.01
N GLY A 274 -13.88 -6.23 -5.55
CA GLY A 274 -13.92 -4.83 -5.97
C GLY A 274 -14.14 -3.85 -4.82
N PHE A 275 -13.95 -4.30 -3.57
CA PHE A 275 -14.15 -3.50 -2.37
C PHE A 275 -13.09 -2.41 -2.25
N LEU A 276 -11.83 -2.75 -2.53
CA LEU A 276 -10.73 -1.79 -2.51
C LEU A 276 -10.87 -0.85 -3.69
N LYS A 277 -10.98 0.44 -3.41
CA LYS A 277 -11.05 1.49 -4.41
C LYS A 277 -9.70 2.21 -4.50
N PRO A 278 -9.25 2.56 -5.71
CA PRO A 278 -8.10 3.45 -5.87
C PRO A 278 -8.31 4.75 -5.10
N GLY A 279 -7.27 5.22 -4.43
CA GLY A 279 -7.29 6.38 -3.55
C GLY A 279 -7.55 6.07 -2.07
N MET A 280 -8.01 4.86 -1.73
CA MET A 280 -8.12 4.45 -0.32
C MET A 280 -6.74 4.39 0.34
N PHE A 281 -6.70 4.61 1.66
CA PHE A 281 -5.51 4.45 2.47
C PHE A 281 -5.52 3.09 3.18
N GLY A 282 -4.32 2.57 3.43
CA GLY A 282 -4.15 1.38 4.25
C GLY A 282 -2.80 1.38 4.95
N GLN A 283 -2.65 0.44 5.86
CA GLN A 283 -1.37 0.12 6.47
C GLN A 283 -0.94 -1.25 6.01
N ALA A 284 0.26 -1.33 5.47
CA ALA A 284 0.90 -2.59 5.16
C ALA A 284 1.91 -2.96 6.23
N ARG A 285 2.11 -4.25 6.44
CA ARG A 285 3.27 -4.78 7.12
C ARG A 285 4.03 -5.72 6.19
N LEU A 286 5.35 -5.54 6.17
CA LEU A 286 6.26 -6.43 5.45
C LEU A 286 6.89 -7.38 6.45
N ALA A 287 6.91 -8.65 6.09
CA ALA A 287 7.59 -9.68 6.85
C ALA A 287 9.11 -9.50 6.71
N GLY A 288 9.80 -9.22 7.82
CA GLY A 288 11.25 -9.30 7.90
C GLY A 288 11.76 -10.73 7.70
N ALA A 289 13.08 -10.88 7.49
CA ALA A 289 13.67 -12.19 7.23
C ALA A 289 13.46 -13.19 8.37
N GLY A 290 12.82 -14.30 8.01
CA GLY A 290 12.80 -15.55 8.76
C GLY A 290 12.06 -15.49 10.10
N GLN A 291 11.68 -16.66 10.58
CA GLN A 291 11.35 -16.83 12.00
C GLN A 291 12.63 -17.10 12.76
N TYR A 292 12.81 -16.45 13.90
CA TYR A 292 13.91 -16.75 14.81
C TYR A 292 13.37 -17.03 16.21
N GLN A 293 14.07 -17.91 16.95
CA GLN A 293 13.75 -18.13 18.35
C GLN A 293 14.15 -16.90 19.15
N ALA A 294 13.17 -16.27 19.79
CA ALA A 294 13.35 -15.11 20.62
C ALA A 294 12.99 -15.42 22.07
N MET A 295 13.76 -14.82 22.99
CA MET A 295 13.42 -14.78 24.41
C MET A 295 12.48 -13.59 24.63
N LEU A 296 11.29 -13.84 25.18
CA LEU A 296 10.27 -12.82 25.43
C LEU A 296 10.15 -12.55 26.93
N VAL A 297 10.25 -11.28 27.31
CA VAL A 297 10.05 -10.80 28.68
C VAL A 297 9.04 -9.64 28.70
N PRO A 298 8.29 -9.43 29.78
CA PRO A 298 7.43 -8.25 29.91
C PRO A 298 8.24 -6.96 29.74
N ASP A 299 7.73 -5.98 28.99
CA ASP A 299 8.47 -4.73 28.76
C ASP A 299 8.78 -3.97 30.06
N ALA A 300 7.88 -4.09 31.04
CA ALA A 300 8.05 -3.54 32.39
C ALA A 300 9.22 -4.16 33.18
N ALA A 301 9.74 -5.31 32.76
CA ALA A 301 10.88 -5.97 33.41
C ALA A 301 12.25 -5.39 32.96
N ILE A 302 12.25 -4.50 31.97
CA ILE A 302 13.48 -3.93 31.39
C ILE A 302 13.75 -2.58 32.04
N ALA A 303 14.90 -2.48 32.70
CA ALA A 303 15.39 -1.23 33.28
C ALA A 303 16.39 -0.56 32.33
N THR A 304 16.48 0.76 32.41
CA THR A 304 17.55 1.53 31.77
C THR A 304 18.55 1.93 32.84
N ASP A 305 19.78 1.47 32.69
CA ASP A 305 20.89 1.80 33.59
C ASP A 305 22.02 2.45 32.80
N GLN A 306 22.34 3.71 33.12
CA GLN A 306 23.36 4.52 32.43
C GLN A 306 23.25 4.50 30.90
N GLY A 307 22.02 4.54 30.37
CA GLY A 307 21.74 4.51 28.93
C GLY A 307 21.76 3.11 28.28
N ARG A 308 22.13 2.06 29.02
CA ARG A 308 22.06 0.65 28.57
C ARG A 308 20.78 -0.01 29.07
N ARG A 309 20.18 -0.87 28.24
CA ARG A 309 19.02 -1.67 28.64
C ARG A 309 19.52 -2.91 29.38
N ALA A 310 18.96 -3.18 30.56
CA ALA A 310 19.34 -4.31 31.39
C ALA A 310 18.09 -4.97 31.99
N VAL A 311 18.19 -6.27 32.24
CA VAL A 311 17.18 -7.07 32.93
C VAL A 311 17.75 -7.56 34.24
N GLN A 312 16.98 -7.44 35.31
CA GLN A 312 17.36 -7.96 36.62
C GLN A 312 17.03 -9.46 36.70
N VAL A 313 18.04 -10.27 37.03
CA VAL A 313 17.91 -11.73 37.17
C VAL A 313 18.34 -12.17 38.57
N VAL A 314 17.70 -13.21 39.08
CA VAL A 314 18.00 -13.76 40.41
C VAL A 314 18.85 -15.02 40.27
N ALA A 315 20.08 -14.97 40.78
CA ALA A 315 21.01 -16.09 40.82
C ALA A 315 20.54 -17.19 41.79
N ALA A 316 21.15 -18.38 41.73
CA ALA A 316 20.74 -19.53 42.54
C ALA A 316 20.86 -19.29 44.06
N ASP A 317 21.76 -18.40 44.47
CA ASP A 317 21.99 -17.96 45.86
C ASP A 317 20.97 -16.92 46.36
N GLY A 318 20.01 -16.53 45.52
CA GLY A 318 18.98 -15.54 45.82
C GLY A 318 19.43 -14.08 45.64
N SER A 319 20.63 -13.83 45.12
CA SER A 319 21.14 -12.49 44.83
C SER A 319 20.62 -11.95 43.48
N VAL A 320 20.37 -10.65 43.41
CA VAL A 320 19.97 -9.97 42.16
C VAL A 320 21.19 -9.47 41.40
N THR A 321 21.26 -9.79 40.12
CA THR A 321 22.27 -9.28 39.19
C THR A 321 21.59 -8.62 37.99
N ALA A 322 22.14 -7.49 37.52
CA ALA A 322 21.68 -6.85 36.31
C ALA A 322 22.44 -7.42 35.12
N LYS A 323 21.74 -8.04 34.16
CA LYS A 323 22.33 -8.48 32.90
C LYS A 323 22.04 -7.45 31.81
N PRO A 324 23.07 -6.90 31.13
CA PRO A 324 22.86 -6.06 29.96
C PRO A 324 22.25 -6.90 28.84
N VAL A 325 21.22 -6.37 28.18
CA VAL A 325 20.50 -7.08 27.12
C VAL A 325 20.37 -6.23 25.87
N GLN A 326 20.38 -6.88 24.71
CA GLN A 326 20.01 -6.23 23.46
C GLN A 326 18.53 -6.46 23.19
N VAL A 327 17.75 -5.39 23.26
CA VAL A 327 16.29 -5.44 23.07
C VAL A 327 15.91 -5.42 21.58
N GLY A 328 14.78 -6.03 21.26
CA GLY A 328 14.15 -6.11 19.94
C GLY A 328 12.74 -5.50 19.92
N PRO A 329 11.91 -5.86 18.93
CA PRO A 329 10.54 -5.36 18.84
C PRO A 329 9.65 -5.86 20.00
N LEU A 330 8.53 -5.18 20.19
CA LEU A 330 7.47 -5.62 21.11
C LEU A 330 6.49 -6.52 20.35
N VAL A 331 6.17 -7.69 20.89
CA VAL A 331 5.25 -8.67 20.30
C VAL A 331 4.31 -9.19 21.38
N ASP A 332 3.00 -9.04 21.21
CA ASP A 332 1.95 -9.42 22.17
C ASP A 332 2.20 -8.91 23.60
N GLY A 333 2.62 -7.64 23.72
CA GLY A 333 2.93 -7.00 25.01
C GLY A 333 4.24 -7.46 25.67
N LEU A 334 5.00 -8.34 25.02
CA LEU A 334 6.30 -8.82 25.48
C LEU A 334 7.43 -8.26 24.60
N ARG A 335 8.55 -7.87 25.22
CA ARG A 335 9.74 -7.41 24.51
C ARG A 335 10.60 -8.60 24.10
N VAL A 336 10.98 -8.65 22.84
CA VAL A 336 11.98 -9.59 22.33
C VAL A 336 13.37 -9.20 22.86
N ILE A 337 14.13 -10.17 23.37
CA ILE A 337 15.55 -10.02 23.72
C ILE A 337 16.38 -10.75 22.67
N ARG A 338 17.22 -10.01 21.93
CA ARG A 338 18.09 -10.55 20.87
C ARG A 338 19.33 -11.25 21.44
N SER A 339 19.90 -10.72 22.52
CA SER A 339 21.09 -11.28 23.16
C SER A 339 21.23 -10.82 24.62
N GLY A 340 22.01 -11.56 25.41
CA GLY A 340 22.34 -11.23 26.82
C GLY A 340 21.52 -11.97 27.89
N LEU A 341 20.58 -12.84 27.48
CA LEU A 341 19.69 -13.58 28.37
C LEU A 341 19.61 -15.06 27.97
N ALA A 342 19.69 -15.97 28.95
CA ALA A 342 19.54 -17.41 28.74
C ALA A 342 18.12 -17.88 29.07
N ALA A 343 17.67 -18.98 28.46
CA ALA A 343 16.32 -19.54 28.68
C ALA A 343 16.07 -19.96 30.13
N THR A 344 17.12 -20.29 30.87
CA THR A 344 17.07 -20.72 32.28
C THR A 344 17.19 -19.57 33.28
N ASP A 345 17.38 -18.33 32.82
CA ASP A 345 17.55 -17.19 33.71
C ASP A 345 16.24 -16.84 34.41
N ARG A 346 16.29 -16.55 35.72
CA ARG A 346 15.11 -16.14 36.50
C ARG A 346 14.96 -14.64 36.46
N VAL A 347 14.17 -14.13 35.52
CA VAL A 347 13.93 -12.70 35.31
C VAL A 347 12.92 -12.15 36.31
N ILE A 348 13.21 -11.00 36.91
CA ILE A 348 12.28 -10.31 37.80
C ILE A 348 11.21 -9.60 36.96
N ILE A 349 9.97 -10.07 37.06
CA ILE A 349 8.82 -9.53 36.29
C ILE A 349 7.96 -8.57 37.10
N ALA A 350 8.02 -8.62 38.43
CA ALA A 350 7.31 -7.68 39.30
C ALA A 350 8.09 -7.45 40.61
N GLY A 351 7.96 -6.24 41.16
CA GLY A 351 8.65 -5.84 42.39
C GLY A 351 10.08 -5.35 42.21
N GLY A 352 10.54 -5.15 40.96
CA GLY A 352 11.90 -4.67 40.65
C GLY A 352 12.27 -3.32 41.29
N GLN A 353 11.27 -2.45 41.52
CA GLN A 353 11.46 -1.14 42.19
C GLN A 353 11.90 -1.26 43.66
N ARG A 354 11.71 -2.43 44.29
CA ARG A 354 12.11 -2.66 45.69
C ARG A 354 13.60 -2.98 45.82
N ILE A 355 14.30 -3.14 44.71
CA ILE A 355 15.72 -3.49 44.67
C ILE A 355 16.53 -2.21 44.60
N GLN A 356 17.29 -1.93 45.66
CA GLN A 356 18.04 -0.68 45.80
C GLN A 356 19.47 -0.78 45.25
N GLY A 357 19.96 -1.98 44.91
CA GLY A 357 21.29 -2.16 44.35
C GLY A 357 21.60 -3.60 43.94
N PRO A 358 22.67 -3.81 43.15
CA PRO A 358 23.13 -5.13 42.73
C PRO A 358 23.62 -5.96 43.94
N GLY A 359 23.41 -7.28 43.89
CA GLY A 359 23.79 -8.21 44.95
C GLY A 359 22.81 -8.31 46.12
N MET A 360 21.72 -7.52 46.12
CA MET A 360 20.67 -7.61 47.13
C MET A 360 20.01 -9.00 47.11
N LYS A 361 19.85 -9.61 48.29
CA LYS A 361 19.10 -10.86 48.44
C LYS A 361 17.60 -10.59 48.44
N VAL A 362 16.87 -11.35 47.64
CA VAL A 362 15.42 -11.20 47.47
C VAL A 362 14.69 -12.51 47.73
N GLN A 363 13.45 -12.44 48.20
CA GLN A 363 12.58 -13.62 48.25
C GLN A 363 11.87 -13.77 46.91
N ALA A 364 12.38 -14.67 46.08
CA ALA A 364 11.83 -14.93 44.75
C ALA A 364 10.58 -15.82 44.82
N ARG A 365 9.46 -15.33 44.30
CA ARG A 365 8.23 -16.09 44.07
C ARG A 365 8.13 -16.42 42.58
N ASN A 366 7.84 -17.67 42.24
CA ASN A 366 7.67 -18.07 40.85
C ASN A 366 6.36 -17.52 40.29
N GLY A 367 6.44 -16.77 39.20
CA GLY A 367 5.32 -16.36 38.36
C GLY A 367 5.41 -16.98 36.97
N GLN A 368 4.52 -16.55 36.08
CA GLN A 368 4.50 -16.96 34.68
C GLN A 368 4.42 -15.73 33.78
N ILE A 369 5.15 -15.76 32.66
CA ILE A 369 5.01 -14.75 31.61
C ILE A 369 3.89 -15.23 30.68
N GLN A 370 2.78 -14.50 30.67
CA GLN A 370 1.68 -14.74 29.75
C GLN A 370 1.68 -13.66 28.66
N PRO A 371 1.48 -14.01 27.38
CA PRO A 371 1.27 -13.03 26.33
C PRO A 371 0.03 -12.20 26.67
N VAL A 372 0.18 -10.88 26.66
CA VAL A 372 -0.97 -9.99 26.77
C VAL A 372 -1.45 -9.77 25.35
N ALA A 373 -2.46 -10.52 24.91
CA ALA A 373 -3.22 -10.14 23.73
C ALA A 373 -3.71 -8.71 23.99
N GLN A 374 -3.28 -7.74 23.15
CA GLN A 374 -3.73 -6.37 23.29
C GLN A 374 -5.26 -6.35 23.23
N GLN A 375 -5.91 -6.23 24.37
CA GLN A 375 -7.27 -5.73 24.43
C GLN A 375 -7.15 -4.26 24.04
N ILE A 376 -7.30 -4.00 22.74
CA ILE A 376 -7.49 -2.65 22.24
C ILE A 376 -8.81 -2.20 22.86
N SER A 377 -8.73 -1.47 23.97
CA SER A 377 -9.86 -0.75 24.52
C SER A 377 -10.43 0.10 23.39
N ALA A 378 -11.68 -0.18 23.01
CA ALA A 378 -12.42 0.63 22.06
C ALA A 378 -12.24 2.11 22.44
N PRO A 379 -12.05 3.03 21.48
CA PRO A 379 -12.01 4.44 21.82
C PRO A 379 -13.30 4.76 22.56
N VAL A 380 -13.18 5.20 23.81
CA VAL A 380 -14.31 5.75 24.54
C VAL A 380 -14.66 7.00 23.76
N THR A 381 -15.71 6.92 22.94
CA THR A 381 -16.36 8.10 22.39
C THR A 381 -16.88 8.87 23.60
N THR A 382 -16.07 9.82 24.10
CA THR A 382 -16.61 10.91 24.89
C THR A 382 -17.58 11.62 23.97
N ALA A 383 -18.87 11.35 24.16
CA ALA A 383 -19.94 12.05 23.49
C ALA A 383 -19.64 13.56 23.59
N ALA A 384 -19.71 14.25 22.46
CA ALA A 384 -19.64 15.70 22.43
C ALA A 384 -20.69 16.26 23.41
N PRO A 385 -20.37 17.33 24.18
CA PRO A 385 -21.40 17.96 24.99
C PRO A 385 -22.54 18.41 24.07
N ALA A 386 -23.75 17.99 24.40
CA ALA A 386 -24.95 18.40 23.69
C ALA A 386 -25.06 19.92 23.77
N SER A 387 -24.82 20.61 22.65
CA SER A 387 -25.24 22.00 22.49
C SER A 387 -26.76 22.04 22.51
N SER A 388 -27.34 22.37 23.66
CA SER A 388 -28.73 22.80 23.75
C SER A 388 -28.87 24.13 23.02
N ALA A 389 -29.37 24.08 21.78
CA ALA A 389 -29.86 25.27 21.10
C ALA A 389 -31.18 25.69 21.78
N THR A 390 -31.09 26.70 22.65
CA THR A 390 -32.25 27.42 23.17
C THR A 390 -32.84 28.24 22.03
N PHE A 391 -33.99 27.81 21.50
CA PHE A 391 -34.81 28.67 20.64
C PHE A 391 -35.45 29.75 21.52
N ALA A 392 -34.88 30.95 21.50
CA ALA A 392 -35.49 32.14 22.06
C ALA A 392 -36.68 32.53 21.16
N ASN A 393 -37.88 32.19 21.61
CA ASN A 393 -39.13 32.69 21.03
C ASN A 393 -39.37 34.09 21.60
N SER A 394 -38.95 35.14 20.89
CA SER A 394 -39.31 36.52 21.23
C SER A 394 -40.61 36.89 20.51
N LEU A 395 -41.73 36.68 21.21
CA LEU A 395 -42.93 37.49 21.02
C LEU A 395 -42.63 38.90 21.53
N SER A 396 -42.58 39.89 20.64
CA SER A 396 -42.66 41.31 20.98
C SER A 396 -43.93 41.87 20.36
N SER A 397 -44.96 41.94 21.17
CA SER A 397 -46.09 42.87 21.05
C SER A 397 -45.62 44.31 21.24
N GLY A 398 -46.07 45.24 20.39
CA GLY A 398 -46.01 46.67 20.68
C GLY A 398 -46.04 47.59 19.46
N ASP A 399 -47.25 48.14 19.22
CA ASP A 399 -47.64 49.38 18.52
C ASP A 399 -47.44 49.58 17.01
#